data_AF-A0A0A2X640-F1
#
_entry.id   AF-A0A0A2X640-F1
#
_cell.length_a   1.000
_cell.length_b   1.000
_cell.length_c   1.000
_cell.angle_alpha   90.00
_cell.angle_beta   90.00
_cell.angle_gamma   90.00
#
_symmetry.space_group_name_H-M   'P 1'
#
loop_
_entity.id
_entity.type
_entity.pdbx_description
1 polymer ?
#
loop_
_entity_poly.entity_id
_entity_poly.type
_entity_poly.pdbx_seq_one_letter_code
_entity_poly.pdbx_strand_id
1 'polypeptide(L)'
;MATADGNGLIEGLRPFIPPGAYQMRLIDWKTVMYNGRQPKVVLQLAVCSNGYMGTPLERWYNATRLIGKVGRHGGFAAPGSGDLLFEYVDITGNSPRRSDRINLSHLGDRLLLGHVETVVKNQRQRVRPIDLRYSVVRRLEKATV
;
A
#
# COMPACT_ATOMS: atom_id res chain seq x y z
N MET A 1 19.23 8.51 -20.44
CA MET A 1 18.70 7.32 -21.13
C MET A 1 18.20 6.40 -20.03
N ALA A 2 16.89 6.33 -19.80
CA ALA A 2 16.35 5.50 -18.72
C ALA A 2 16.08 4.10 -19.27
N THR A 3 16.69 3.09 -18.65
CA THR A 3 16.50 1.69 -18.98
C THR A 3 15.14 1.25 -18.45
N ALA A 4 14.24 0.87 -19.36
CA ALA A 4 13.03 0.15 -18.98
C ALA A 4 13.45 -1.26 -18.55
N ASP A 5 13.08 -1.66 -17.33
CA ASP A 5 13.17 -3.08 -16.97
C ASP A 5 12.13 -3.88 -17.79
N GLY A 6 12.29 -5.21 -17.87
CA GLY A 6 11.44 -6.10 -18.66
C GLY A 6 9.95 -6.09 -18.28
N ASN A 7 9.53 -5.24 -17.34
CA ASN A 7 8.16 -4.99 -16.91
C ASN A 7 7.61 -3.64 -17.41
N GLY A 8 8.36 -2.91 -18.25
CA GLY A 8 7.94 -1.62 -18.80
C GLY A 8 7.95 -0.47 -17.81
N LEU A 9 8.64 -0.61 -16.67
CA LEU A 9 8.81 0.47 -15.70
C LEU A 9 10.11 1.21 -16.00
N ILE A 10 10.01 2.52 -16.17
CA ILE A 10 11.16 3.41 -16.22
C ILE A 10 11.67 3.56 -14.78
N GLU A 11 12.94 3.25 -14.53
CA GLU A 11 13.57 3.43 -13.21
C GLU A 11 13.27 4.82 -12.63
N GLY A 12 12.67 4.84 -11.43
CA GLY A 12 12.32 6.08 -10.72
C GLY A 12 10.90 6.62 -10.95
N LEU A 13 10.18 6.14 -11.97
CA LEU A 13 8.77 6.47 -12.15
C LEU A 13 7.87 5.46 -11.41
N ARG A 14 6.89 5.99 -10.68
CA ARG A 14 5.89 5.15 -10.02
C ARG A 14 4.95 4.56 -11.07
N PRO A 15 4.52 3.30 -10.91
CA PRO A 15 3.65 2.64 -11.88
C PRO A 15 2.32 3.38 -12.04
N PHE A 16 1.80 3.33 -13.26
CA PHE A 16 0.51 3.88 -13.63
C PHE A 16 -0.33 2.79 -14.30
N ILE A 17 -1.45 2.46 -13.66
CA ILE A 17 -2.48 1.58 -14.19
C ILE A 17 -3.86 2.27 -14.07
N PRO A 18 -4.84 1.93 -14.93
CA PRO A 18 -6.17 2.53 -14.88
C PRO A 18 -6.82 2.39 -13.49
N PRO A 19 -7.58 3.39 -13.00
CA PRO A 19 -8.38 3.25 -11.80
C PRO A 19 -9.35 2.08 -11.90
N GLY A 20 -9.58 1.38 -10.79
CA GLY A 20 -10.46 0.21 -10.75
C GLY A 20 -10.12 -0.74 -9.61
N ALA A 21 -10.86 -1.84 -9.54
CA ALA A 21 -10.62 -2.91 -8.56
C ALA A 21 -9.75 -4.00 -9.18
N TYR A 22 -8.70 -4.40 -8.45
CA TYR A 22 -7.76 -5.43 -8.89
C TYR A 22 -7.55 -6.47 -7.81
N GLN A 23 -7.40 -7.73 -8.21
CA GLN A 23 -6.92 -8.76 -7.29
C GLN A 23 -5.43 -8.54 -7.03
N MET A 24 -5.01 -8.58 -5.78
CA MET A 24 -3.65 -8.30 -5.36
C MET A 24 -3.18 -9.24 -4.25
N ARG A 25 -1.86 -9.35 -4.09
CA ARG A 25 -1.22 -10.01 -2.96
C ARG A 25 -0.24 -9.07 -2.28
N LEU A 26 -0.15 -9.14 -0.96
CA LEU A 26 0.91 -8.47 -0.21
C LEU A 26 2.25 -9.15 -0.53
N ILE A 27 3.21 -8.36 -1.01
CA ILE A 27 4.57 -8.84 -1.32
C ILE A 27 5.60 -8.39 -0.27
N ASP A 28 5.41 -7.22 0.33
CA ASP A 28 6.31 -6.69 1.36
C ASP A 28 5.62 -5.56 2.13
N TRP A 29 6.22 -5.13 3.24
CA TRP A 29 5.82 -3.94 3.96
C TRP A 29 6.99 -3.26 4.67
N LYS A 30 6.86 -1.95 4.84
CA LYS A 30 7.87 -1.14 5.52
C LYS A 30 7.24 -0.05 6.37
N THR A 31 7.95 0.37 7.41
CA THR A 31 7.66 1.58 8.15
C THR A 31 8.52 2.73 7.68
N VAL A 32 7.96 3.92 7.64
CA VAL A 32 8.67 5.14 7.24
C VAL A 32 8.27 6.31 8.13
N MET A 33 9.22 7.22 8.35
CA MET A 33 8.93 8.52 8.93
C MET A 33 8.70 9.53 7.80
N TYR A 34 7.44 9.69 7.40
CA TYR A 34 7.08 10.59 6.30
C TYR A 34 7.33 12.05 6.67
N ASN A 35 8.06 12.76 5.80
CA ASN A 35 8.55 14.12 6.04
C ASN A 35 9.25 14.30 7.40
N GLY A 36 9.91 13.24 7.91
CA GLY A 36 10.62 13.27 9.19
C GLY A 36 9.75 13.43 10.43
N ARG A 37 8.41 13.41 10.31
CA ARG A 37 7.49 13.71 11.43
C ARG A 37 6.32 12.75 11.57
N GLN A 38 5.87 12.15 10.48
CA GLN A 38 4.62 11.37 10.47
C GLN A 38 4.93 9.88 10.32
N PRO A 39 4.70 9.05 11.34
CA PRO A 39 4.92 7.62 11.22
C PRO A 39 3.88 7.00 10.27
N LYS A 40 4.35 6.23 9.29
CA LYS A 40 3.51 5.55 8.30
C LYS A 40 3.91 4.08 8.18
N VAL A 41 2.94 3.26 7.79
CA VAL A 41 3.14 1.90 7.31
C VAL A 41 2.82 1.89 5.82
N VAL A 42 3.68 1.28 5.02
CA VAL A 42 3.49 1.14 3.57
C VAL A 42 3.43 -0.33 3.26
N LEU A 43 2.28 -0.79 2.77
CA LEU A 43 2.14 -2.12 2.19
C LEU A 43 2.49 -2.07 0.71
N GLN A 44 3.29 -3.02 0.26
CA GLN A 44 3.60 -3.24 -1.15
C GLN A 44 2.78 -4.42 -1.65
N LEU A 45 1.98 -4.17 -2.68
CA LEU A 45 0.99 -5.10 -3.22
C LEU A 45 1.32 -5.36 -4.68
N ALA A 46 1.34 -6.61 -5.11
CA ALA A 46 1.44 -6.96 -6.53
C ALA A 46 0.06 -7.26 -7.10
N VAL A 47 -0.25 -6.72 -8.27
CA VAL A 47 -1.46 -7.07 -9.03
C VAL A 47 -1.36 -8.52 -9.50
N CYS A 48 -2.43 -9.30 -9.32
CA CYS A 48 -2.51 -10.72 -9.65
C CYS A 48 -3.43 -11.04 -10.83
N SER A 49 -4.18 -10.05 -11.35
CA SER A 49 -5.14 -10.24 -12.44
C SER A 49 -4.95 -9.24 -13.57
N ASN A 50 -5.49 -9.56 -14.74
CA ASN A 50 -5.54 -8.70 -15.94
C ASN A 50 -4.15 -8.45 -16.58
N GLY A 51 -4.09 -7.56 -17.57
CA GLY A 51 -2.86 -7.17 -18.30
C GLY A 51 -1.83 -6.37 -17.49
N TYR A 52 -1.97 -6.30 -16.17
CA TYR A 52 -1.08 -5.56 -15.25
C TYR A 52 -0.45 -6.46 -14.18
N MET A 53 -0.49 -7.78 -14.37
CA MET A 53 0.06 -8.76 -13.44
C MET A 53 1.51 -8.43 -13.06
N GLY A 54 1.83 -8.55 -11.78
CA GLY A 54 3.15 -8.25 -11.23
C GLY A 54 3.42 -6.77 -10.95
N THR A 55 2.55 -5.85 -11.40
CA THR A 55 2.74 -4.41 -11.14
C THR A 55 2.69 -4.13 -9.63
N PRO A 56 3.74 -3.55 -9.03
CA PRO A 56 3.78 -3.25 -7.60
C PRO A 56 3.07 -1.92 -7.32
N LEU A 57 2.08 -1.92 -6.44
CA LEU A 57 1.40 -0.73 -5.95
C LEU A 57 1.59 -0.58 -4.44
N GLU A 58 1.49 0.65 -3.96
CA GLU A 58 1.61 0.95 -2.54
C GLU A 58 0.27 1.35 -1.94
N ARG A 59 -0.02 0.83 -0.74
CA ARG A 59 -1.05 1.35 0.17
C ARG A 59 -0.38 1.96 1.39
N TRP A 60 -0.67 3.23 1.63
CA TRP A 60 -0.09 4.00 2.73
C TRP A 60 -1.06 4.12 3.90
N TYR A 61 -0.61 3.81 5.11
CA TYR A 61 -1.40 3.92 6.32
C TYR A 61 -0.74 4.83 7.35
N ASN A 62 -1.57 5.44 8.19
CA ASN A 62 -1.10 6.14 9.38
C ASN A 62 -0.73 5.14 10.49
N ALA A 63 0.39 5.38 11.17
CA ALA A 63 0.68 4.77 12.46
C ALA A 63 0.57 5.84 13.56
N THR A 64 0.38 5.42 14.80
CA THR A 64 0.52 6.27 15.99
C THR A 64 1.99 6.51 16.31
N ARG A 65 2.81 5.45 16.23
CA ARG A 65 4.25 5.50 16.45
C ARG A 65 4.94 4.31 15.77
N LEU A 66 6.23 4.46 15.49
CA LEU A 66 7.11 3.36 15.07
C LEU A 66 7.77 2.73 16.30
N ILE A 67 8.10 1.44 16.22
CA ILE A 67 8.65 0.66 17.32
C ILE A 67 9.93 -0.02 16.83
N GLY A 68 11.04 0.21 17.53
CA GLY A 68 12.33 -0.34 17.15
C GLY A 68 12.85 0.28 15.83
N LYS A 69 13.44 -0.56 14.99
CA LYS A 69 14.07 -0.13 13.73
C LYS A 69 13.02 0.24 12.68
N VAL A 70 13.17 1.43 12.09
CA VAL A 70 12.37 1.88 10.95
C VAL A 70 12.87 1.21 9.67
N GLY A 71 11.96 0.87 8.77
CA GLY A 71 12.27 0.32 7.46
C GLY A 71 11.50 -0.96 7.18
N ARG A 72 12.11 -1.86 6.40
CA ARG A 72 11.52 -3.15 6.03
C ARG A 72 11.15 -3.94 7.28
N HIS A 73 9.90 -4.38 7.34
CA HIS A 73 9.33 -5.12 8.46
C HIS A 73 9.48 -4.44 9.85
N GLY A 74 9.62 -3.11 9.91
CA GLY A 74 9.83 -2.39 11.17
C GLY A 74 8.58 -2.33 12.04
N GLY A 75 8.70 -2.42 13.37
CA GLY A 75 7.54 -2.39 14.27
C GLY A 75 6.74 -1.08 14.21
N PHE A 76 5.45 -1.14 14.53
CA PHE A 76 4.57 0.04 14.60
C PHE A 76 3.39 -0.20 15.53
N ALA A 77 2.73 0.89 15.94
CA ALA A 77 1.41 0.85 16.55
C ALA A 77 0.40 1.58 15.66
N ALA A 78 -0.72 0.96 15.33
CA ALA A 78 -1.78 1.58 14.54
C ALA A 78 -2.75 2.40 15.43
N PRO A 79 -3.40 3.44 14.89
CA PRO A 79 -4.50 4.09 15.58
C PRO A 79 -5.71 3.14 15.65
N GLY A 80 -6.42 3.13 16.79
CA GLY A 80 -7.54 2.22 17.06
C GLY A 80 -8.76 2.41 16.14
N SER A 81 -8.86 3.55 15.46
CA SER A 81 -9.90 3.87 14.47
C SER A 81 -9.32 4.13 13.07
N GLY A 82 -8.08 3.69 12.81
CA GLY A 82 -7.43 3.90 11.51
C GLY A 82 -7.76 2.84 10.48
N ASP A 83 -7.68 3.22 9.21
CA ASP A 83 -7.92 2.34 8.05
C ASP A 83 -7.17 1.02 8.13
N LEU A 84 -5.90 1.02 8.61
CA LEU A 84 -5.11 -0.21 8.68
C LEU A 84 -5.78 -1.24 9.59
N LEU A 85 -6.22 -0.81 10.76
CA LEU A 85 -6.84 -1.71 11.72
C LEU A 85 -8.21 -2.17 11.20
N PHE A 86 -8.99 -1.25 10.64
CA PHE A 86 -10.30 -1.56 10.08
C PHE A 86 -10.21 -2.58 8.93
N GLU A 87 -9.39 -2.29 7.91
CA GLU A 87 -9.18 -3.17 6.76
C GLU A 87 -8.57 -4.51 7.21
N TYR A 88 -7.60 -4.50 8.14
CA TYR A 88 -7.01 -5.74 8.65
C TYR A 88 -8.05 -6.65 9.33
N VAL A 89 -8.89 -6.08 10.21
CA VAL A 89 -9.94 -6.84 10.91
C VAL A 89 -10.97 -7.37 9.92
N ASP A 90 -11.42 -6.54 8.99
CA ASP A 90 -12.39 -6.93 7.95
C ASP A 90 -11.86 -8.07 7.06
N ILE A 91 -10.62 -7.95 6.59
CA ILE A 91 -10.00 -8.93 5.69
C ILE A 91 -9.68 -10.24 6.42
N THR A 92 -9.12 -10.16 7.63
CA THR A 92 -8.59 -11.34 8.33
C THR A 92 -9.60 -12.00 9.27
N GLY A 93 -10.61 -11.26 9.73
CA GLY A 93 -11.49 -11.64 10.84
C GLY A 93 -10.81 -11.58 12.22
N ASN A 94 -9.53 -11.22 12.30
CA ASN A 94 -8.76 -11.21 13.54
C ASN A 94 -8.75 -9.82 14.14
N SER A 95 -9.32 -9.67 15.34
CA SER A 95 -9.26 -8.42 16.11
C SER A 95 -8.07 -8.43 17.07
N PRO A 96 -6.97 -7.70 16.78
CA PRO A 96 -5.82 -7.67 17.67
C PRO A 96 -6.16 -6.89 18.94
N ARG A 97 -5.96 -7.51 20.11
CA ARG A 97 -6.18 -6.85 21.42
C ARG A 97 -5.24 -5.66 21.67
N ARG A 98 -4.16 -5.55 20.89
CA ARG A 98 -3.16 -4.49 21.00
C ARG A 98 -2.82 -3.96 19.62
N SER A 99 -2.80 -2.64 19.50
CA SER A 99 -2.54 -1.97 18.22
C SER A 99 -1.09 -2.04 17.74
N ASP A 100 -0.17 -2.47 18.60
CA ASP A 100 1.24 -2.72 18.27
C ASP A 100 1.56 -4.19 17.96
N ARG A 101 0.55 -5.06 17.92
CA ARG A 101 0.68 -6.49 17.62
C ARG A 101 -0.15 -6.91 16.40
N ILE A 102 -0.16 -6.07 15.37
CA ILE A 102 -0.81 -6.39 14.10
C ILE A 102 0.15 -7.25 13.27
N ASN A 103 -0.22 -8.51 13.02
CA ASN A 103 0.58 -9.41 12.19
C ASN A 103 0.20 -9.27 10.70
N LEU A 104 0.87 -8.36 9.99
CA LEU A 104 0.62 -8.09 8.57
C LEU A 104 0.83 -9.32 7.67
N SER A 105 1.59 -10.32 8.13
CA SER A 105 1.79 -11.57 7.40
C SER A 105 0.48 -12.31 7.12
N HIS A 106 -0.55 -12.14 7.98
CA HIS A 106 -1.87 -12.72 7.75
C HIS A 106 -2.59 -12.16 6.50
N LEU A 107 -2.15 -11.02 5.98
CA LEU A 107 -2.62 -10.47 4.70
C LEU A 107 -1.91 -11.11 3.51
N GLY A 108 -0.67 -11.61 3.67
CA GLY A 108 0.13 -12.22 2.61
C GLY A 108 -0.41 -13.55 2.10
N ASP A 109 -1.07 -14.31 2.97
CA ASP A 109 -1.67 -15.60 2.63
C ASP A 109 -2.98 -15.48 1.83
N ARG A 110 -3.49 -14.24 1.65
CA ARG A 110 -4.82 -13.98 1.09
C ARG A 110 -4.74 -13.26 -0.24
N LEU A 111 -5.73 -13.52 -1.09
CA LEU A 111 -6.03 -12.67 -2.23
C LEU A 111 -6.84 -11.47 -1.73
N LEU A 112 -6.40 -10.27 -2.09
CA LEU A 112 -6.98 -9.00 -1.65
C LEU A 112 -7.64 -8.31 -2.83
N LEU A 113 -8.77 -7.66 -2.62
CA LEU A 113 -9.36 -6.76 -3.60
C LEU A 113 -8.89 -5.33 -3.32
N GLY A 114 -8.01 -4.81 -4.17
CA GLY A 114 -7.45 -3.47 -4.04
C GLY A 114 -8.14 -2.48 -4.97
N HIS A 115 -8.70 -1.43 -4.39
CA HIS A 115 -9.27 -0.30 -5.14
C HIS A 115 -8.17 0.71 -5.47
N VAL A 116 -7.88 0.84 -6.75
CA VAL A 116 -6.79 1.67 -7.28
C VAL A 116 -7.33 3.00 -7.77
N GLU A 117 -6.65 4.07 -7.37
CA GLU A 117 -6.88 5.42 -7.87
C GLU A 117 -5.60 6.05 -8.42
N THR A 118 -5.80 7.02 -9.31
CA THR A 118 -4.73 7.88 -9.80
C THR A 118 -4.50 9.06 -8.87
N VAL A 119 -3.25 9.30 -8.47
CA VAL A 119 -2.87 10.52 -7.76
C VAL A 119 -2.76 11.68 -8.74
N VAL A 120 -3.81 12.50 -8.79
CA VAL A 120 -3.90 13.66 -9.70
C VAL A 120 -3.38 14.95 -9.07
N LYS A 121 -3.42 15.08 -7.74
CA LYS A 121 -2.96 16.29 -7.03
C LYS A 121 -1.75 16.00 -6.16
N ASN A 122 -0.89 17.00 -5.98
CA ASN A 122 0.21 16.93 -5.02
C ASN A 122 -0.18 17.57 -3.67
N GLN A 123 0.74 17.51 -2.70
CA GLN A 123 0.53 18.08 -1.36
C GLN A 123 0.23 19.59 -1.39
N ARG A 124 0.71 20.32 -2.40
CA ARG A 124 0.45 21.76 -2.61
C ARG A 124 -0.86 22.02 -3.37
N GLN A 125 -1.74 21.03 -3.47
CA GLN A 125 -3.00 21.07 -4.22
C GLN A 125 -2.84 21.37 -5.72
N ARG A 126 -1.63 21.27 -6.27
CA ARG A 126 -1.40 21.46 -7.70
C ARG A 126 -1.74 20.18 -8.46
N VAL A 127 -2.39 20.35 -9.61
CA VAL A 127 -2.62 19.26 -10.56
C VAL A 127 -1.27 18.77 -11.07
N ARG A 128 -1.09 17.44 -11.04
CA ARG A 128 0.08 16.77 -11.59
C ARG A 128 -0.05 16.67 -13.11
N PRO A 129 1.01 17.00 -13.87
CA PRO A 129 1.12 16.62 -15.27
C PRO A 129 0.82 15.14 -15.46
N ILE A 130 0.23 14.77 -16.60
CA ILE A 130 -0.21 13.39 -16.88
C ILE A 130 0.94 12.40 -16.67
N ASP A 131 2.14 12.74 -17.15
CA ASP A 131 3.34 11.89 -17.06
C ASP A 131 3.88 11.72 -15.63
N LEU A 132 3.41 12.53 -14.68
CA LEU A 132 3.79 12.48 -13.26
C LEU A 132 2.68 11.92 -12.36
N ARG A 133 1.59 11.43 -12.96
CA ARG A 133 0.53 10.72 -12.26
C ARG A 133 1.00 9.29 -12.00
N TYR A 134 0.50 8.73 -10.91
CA TYR A 134 0.81 7.36 -10.53
C TYR A 134 -0.36 6.76 -9.78
N SER A 135 -0.39 5.43 -9.75
CA SER A 135 -1.46 4.68 -9.13
C SER A 135 -1.13 4.36 -7.68
N VAL A 136 -2.13 4.45 -6.83
CA VAL A 136 -2.06 4.03 -5.42
C VAL A 136 -3.26 3.18 -5.09
N VAL A 137 -3.07 2.27 -4.14
CA VAL A 137 -4.21 1.57 -3.54
C VAL A 137 -4.80 2.48 -2.49
N ARG A 138 -6.12 2.70 -2.55
CA ARG A 138 -6.86 3.52 -1.59
C ARG A 138 -7.55 2.71 -0.52
N ARG A 139 -8.03 1.54 -0.88
CA ARG A 139 -8.79 0.65 0.00
C ARG A 139 -8.45 -0.78 -0.33
N LEU A 140 -8.34 -1.60 0.71
CA LEU A 140 -8.28 -3.05 0.60
C LEU A 140 -9.57 -3.66 1.16
N GLU A 141 -10.03 -4.71 0.49
CA GLU A 141 -11.18 -5.50 0.90
C GLU A 141 -10.85 -6.99 0.74
N LYS A 142 -11.67 -7.83 1.38
CA LYS A 142 -11.61 -9.27 1.16
C LYS A 142 -11.98 -9.58 -0.29
N ALA A 143 -11.17 -10.37 -0.99
CA ALA A 143 -11.59 -10.91 -2.28
C ALA A 143 -12.70 -11.96 -2.02
N THR A 144 -13.91 -11.66 -2.49
CA THR A 144 -14.99 -12.65 -2.54
C THR A 144 -14.72 -13.56 -3.74
N VAL A 145 -14.66 -14.87 -3.50
CA VAL A 145 -14.64 -15.90 -4.54
C VAL A 145 -16.05 -16.11 -5.05
#